data_AF-A0A955EES1-F1
#
_entry.id   AF-A0A955EES1-F1
#
_cell.length_a   1.000
_cell.length_b   1.000
_cell.length_c   1.000
_cell.angle_alpha   90.00
_cell.angle_beta   90.00
_cell.angle_gamma   90.00
#
_symmetry.space_group_name_H-M   'P 1'
#
loop_
_entity.id
_entity.type
_entity.pdbx_description
1 polymer ?
#
loop_
_entity_poly.entity_id
_entity_poly.type
_entity_poly.pdbx_seq_one_letter_code
_entity_poly.pdbx_strand_id
1 'polypeptide(L)'
;LGLAAAILAWMGLRQIASSQGRLAGRPLALLGLFLGLLTAVLQGAAVIGALMNFSALKVHLIPAVETFLAASEVGDYPKARGLLSAEASGISDDRLAFFHANLTRHEGDIREVDASIQTVIRGIEAMRDLQVPANTPAPDARPLPLDLMGNQLTLAYIFVNQDAVNSNAVLLDDIMILRADGTALTLREDGPAATMAAYLNHRPVTP
;
A
#
# COMPACT_ATOMS: atom_id res chain seq x y z
N LEU A 1 1.16 -16.38 -16.37
CA LEU A 1 0.75 -17.76 -16.00
C LEU A 1 -0.67 -18.10 -16.45
N GLY A 2 -1.70 -17.27 -16.19
CA GLY A 2 -3.09 -17.55 -16.60
C GLY A 2 -3.32 -17.76 -18.11
N LEU A 3 -2.69 -16.95 -18.97
CA LEU A 3 -2.80 -17.10 -20.43
C LEU A 3 -2.15 -18.41 -20.93
N ALA A 4 -1.01 -18.80 -20.35
CA ALA A 4 -0.37 -20.07 -20.63
C ALA A 4 -1.20 -21.27 -20.14
N ALA A 5 -1.83 -21.16 -18.96
CA ALA A 5 -2.73 -22.19 -18.44
C ALA A 5 -4.00 -22.33 -19.30
N ALA A 6 -4.58 -21.23 -19.76
CA ALA A 6 -5.72 -21.24 -20.67
C ALA A 6 -5.38 -21.87 -22.03
N ILE A 7 -4.19 -21.56 -22.58
CA ILE A 7 -3.68 -22.18 -23.80
C ILE A 7 -3.45 -23.68 -23.61
N LEU A 8 -2.82 -24.09 -22.50
CA LEU A 8 -2.59 -25.51 -22.18
C LEU A 8 -3.91 -26.26 -21.96
N ALA A 9 -4.90 -25.65 -21.32
CA ALA A 9 -6.24 -26.22 -21.15
C ALA A 9 -6.96 -26.40 -22.49
N TRP A 10 -6.88 -25.39 -23.38
CA TRP A 10 -7.43 -25.48 -24.74
C TRP A 10 -6.75 -26.59 -25.56
N MET A 11 -5.41 -26.69 -25.50
CA MET A 11 -4.66 -27.75 -26.18
C MET A 11 -5.01 -29.14 -25.62
N GLY A 12 -5.16 -29.26 -24.30
CA GLY A 12 -5.60 -30.50 -23.64
C GLY A 12 -7.00 -30.94 -24.07
N LEU A 13 -7.96 -30.02 -24.15
CA LEU A 13 -9.32 -30.28 -24.64
C LEU A 13 -9.30 -30.80 -26.09
N ARG A 14 -8.48 -30.21 -26.96
CA ARG A 14 -8.30 -30.69 -28.35
C ARG A 14 -7.71 -32.10 -28.42
N GLN A 15 -6.75 -32.43 -27.55
CA GLN A 15 -6.14 -33.76 -27.51
C GLN A 15 -7.13 -34.83 -27.02
N ILE A 16 -7.96 -34.52 -26.01
CA ILE A 16 -9.02 -35.42 -25.52
C ILE A 16 -10.03 -35.72 -26.62
N ALA A 17 -10.41 -34.72 -27.42
CA ALA A 17 -11.33 -34.90 -28.55
C ALA A 17 -10.78 -35.86 -29.61
N SER A 18 -9.46 -35.90 -29.80
CA SER A 18 -8.81 -36.82 -30.75
C SER A 18 -8.63 -38.26 -30.23
N SER A 19 -8.85 -38.52 -28.94
CA SER A 19 -8.43 -39.78 -28.28
C SER A 19 -9.38 -40.98 -28.45
N GLN A 20 -10.45 -40.87 -29.26
CA GLN A 20 -11.41 -41.95 -29.60
C GLN A 20 -11.79 -42.91 -28.44
N GLY A 21 -11.95 -42.43 -27.21
CA GLY A 21 -12.54 -43.23 -26.12
C GLY A 21 -11.58 -44.12 -25.31
N ARG A 22 -10.26 -43.91 -25.32
CA ARG A 22 -9.37 -44.53 -24.29
C ARG A 22 -9.71 -43.95 -22.90
N LEU A 23 -10.58 -44.64 -22.18
CA LEU A 23 -11.20 -44.24 -20.91
C LEU A 23 -10.21 -43.98 -19.76
N ALA A 24 -9.00 -44.53 -19.82
CA ALA A 24 -8.04 -44.46 -18.72
C ALA A 24 -7.50 -43.04 -18.42
N GLY A 25 -7.55 -42.11 -19.38
CA GLY A 25 -7.01 -40.74 -19.20
C GLY A 25 -8.06 -39.65 -18.96
N ARG A 26 -9.34 -39.93 -19.20
CA ARG A 26 -10.43 -38.93 -19.09
C ARG A 26 -10.60 -38.35 -17.68
N PRO A 27 -10.55 -39.15 -16.58
CA PRO A 27 -10.70 -38.62 -15.23
C PRO A 27 -9.57 -37.64 -14.85
N LEU A 28 -8.33 -37.98 -15.20
CA LEU A 28 -7.15 -37.13 -14.96
C LEU A 28 -7.22 -35.82 -15.74
N ALA A 29 -7.69 -35.86 -16.98
CA ALA A 29 -7.84 -34.66 -17.80
C ALA A 29 -8.95 -33.72 -17.30
N LEU A 30 -10.07 -34.28 -16.81
CA LEU A 30 -11.12 -33.51 -16.15
C LEU A 30 -10.65 -32.88 -14.84
N LEU A 31 -9.88 -33.61 -14.03
CA LEU A 31 -9.24 -33.08 -12.82
C LEU A 31 -8.27 -31.93 -13.14
N GLY A 32 -7.43 -32.09 -14.16
CA GLY A 32 -6.51 -31.04 -14.60
C GLY A 32 -7.23 -29.78 -15.09
N LEU A 33 -8.31 -29.94 -15.85
CA LEU A 33 -9.14 -28.83 -16.29
C LEU A 33 -9.83 -28.12 -15.11
N PHE A 34 -10.37 -28.89 -14.16
CA PHE A 34 -11.01 -28.34 -12.98
C PHE A 34 -10.03 -27.58 -12.09
N LEU A 35 -8.86 -28.16 -11.80
CA LEU A 35 -7.80 -27.51 -11.03
C LEU A 35 -7.25 -26.26 -11.74
N GLY A 36 -7.10 -26.33 -13.06
CA GLY A 36 -6.69 -25.18 -13.88
C GLY A 36 -7.71 -24.04 -13.82
N LEU A 37 -9.00 -24.36 -13.96
CA LEU A 37 -10.09 -23.39 -13.86
C LEU A 37 -10.16 -22.80 -12.44
N LEU A 38 -10.08 -23.62 -11.41
CA LEU A 38 -10.09 -23.18 -10.01
C LEU A 38 -8.93 -22.22 -9.74
N THR A 39 -7.72 -22.55 -10.18
CA THR A 39 -6.54 -21.70 -10.03
C THR A 39 -6.71 -20.37 -10.78
N ALA A 40 -7.27 -20.41 -11.99
CA ALA A 40 -7.53 -19.20 -12.76
C ALA A 40 -8.58 -18.29 -12.09
N VAL A 41 -9.63 -18.88 -11.51
CA VAL A 41 -10.66 -18.13 -10.74
C VAL A 41 -10.04 -17.49 -9.51
N LEU A 42 -9.23 -18.24 -8.74
CA LEU A 42 -8.55 -17.71 -7.56
C LEU A 42 -7.59 -16.56 -7.92
N GLN A 43 -6.83 -16.69 -9.00
CA GLN A 43 -5.97 -15.61 -9.50
C GLN A 43 -6.80 -14.41 -9.97
N GLY A 44 -7.90 -14.64 -10.68
CA GLY A 44 -8.81 -13.58 -11.11
C GLY A 44 -9.39 -12.80 -9.93
N ALA A 45 -9.89 -13.50 -8.92
CA ALA A 45 -10.40 -12.89 -7.68
C ALA A 45 -9.31 -12.07 -6.96
N ALA A 46 -8.08 -12.60 -6.87
CA ALA A 46 -6.97 -11.88 -6.28
C ALA A 46 -6.61 -10.60 -7.05
N VAL A 47 -6.57 -10.65 -8.37
CA VAL A 47 -6.30 -9.47 -9.22
C VAL A 47 -7.40 -8.42 -9.09
N ILE A 48 -8.67 -8.84 -9.10
CA ILE A 48 -9.81 -7.93 -8.90
C ILE A 48 -9.73 -7.27 -7.52
N GLY A 49 -9.46 -8.05 -6.48
CA GLY A 49 -9.29 -7.53 -5.12
C GLY A 49 -8.14 -6.50 -5.02
N ALA A 50 -7.00 -6.78 -5.64
CA ALA A 50 -5.88 -5.84 -5.70
C ALA A 50 -6.24 -4.54 -6.44
N LEU A 51 -6.98 -4.64 -7.56
CA LEU A 51 -7.42 -3.47 -8.32
C LEU A 51 -8.45 -2.63 -7.56
N MET A 52 -9.39 -3.26 -6.86
CA MET A 52 -10.37 -2.55 -6.02
C MET A 52 -9.68 -1.81 -4.87
N ASN A 53 -8.75 -2.45 -4.18
CA ASN A 53 -7.96 -1.82 -3.13
C ASN A 53 -7.14 -0.64 -3.68
N PHE A 54 -6.48 -0.83 -4.82
CA PHE A 54 -5.72 0.23 -5.48
C PHE A 54 -6.59 1.42 -5.90
N SER A 55 -7.78 1.15 -6.44
CA SER A 55 -8.75 2.21 -6.78
C SER A 55 -9.19 2.98 -5.54
N ALA A 56 -9.45 2.30 -4.41
CA ALA A 56 -9.85 2.95 -3.17
C ALA A 56 -8.73 3.84 -2.62
N LEU A 57 -7.48 3.37 -2.64
CA LEU A 57 -6.30 4.17 -2.28
C LEU A 57 -6.21 5.44 -3.14
N LYS A 58 -6.35 5.28 -4.45
CA LYS A 58 -6.20 6.39 -5.40
C LYS A 58 -7.31 7.45 -5.27
N VAL A 59 -8.55 7.03 -5.05
CA VAL A 59 -9.70 7.95 -5.03
C VAL A 59 -9.84 8.66 -3.70
N HIS A 60 -9.51 7.99 -2.59
CA HIS A 60 -9.82 8.53 -1.25
C HIS A 60 -8.58 8.81 -0.39
N LEU A 61 -7.58 7.93 -0.39
CA LEU A 61 -6.41 8.09 0.49
C LEU A 61 -5.45 9.16 -0.01
N ILE A 62 -5.11 9.12 -1.30
CA ILE A 62 -4.13 10.05 -1.86
C ILE A 62 -4.57 11.51 -1.72
N PRO A 63 -5.80 11.90 -2.10
CA PRO A 63 -6.22 13.29 -1.94
C PRO A 63 -6.21 13.75 -0.48
N ALA A 64 -6.52 12.86 0.47
CA ALA A 64 -6.46 13.17 1.89
C ALA A 64 -5.01 13.43 2.35
N VAL A 65 -4.07 12.59 1.94
CA VAL A 65 -2.63 12.77 2.25
C VAL A 65 -2.09 14.03 1.59
N GLU A 66 -2.38 14.28 0.31
CA GLU A 66 -1.98 15.51 -0.39
C GLU A 66 -2.54 16.76 0.28
N THR A 67 -3.82 16.74 0.65
CA THR A 67 -4.44 17.88 1.35
C THR A 67 -3.82 18.09 2.73
N PHE A 68 -3.48 17.01 3.45
CA PHE A 68 -2.80 17.09 4.74
C PHE A 68 -1.41 17.70 4.62
N LEU A 69 -0.62 17.23 3.65
CA LEU A 69 0.73 17.71 3.42
C LEU A 69 0.72 19.18 2.96
N ALA A 70 -0.14 19.52 2.00
CA ALA A 70 -0.28 20.90 1.52
C ALA A 70 -0.79 21.86 2.60
N ALA A 71 -1.74 21.44 3.45
CA ALA A 71 -2.19 22.24 4.58
C ALA A 71 -1.07 22.46 5.60
N SER A 72 -0.28 21.42 5.90
CA SER A 72 0.86 21.50 6.81
C SER A 72 1.98 22.40 6.26
N GLU A 73 2.21 22.40 4.94
CA GLU A 73 3.20 23.23 4.26
C GLU A 73 2.92 24.73 4.43
N VAL A 74 1.66 25.14 4.27
CA VAL A 74 1.25 26.54 4.39
C VAL A 74 0.91 26.95 5.83
N GLY A 75 1.08 26.06 6.80
CA GLY A 75 0.77 26.30 8.22
C GLY A 75 -0.72 26.33 8.56
N ASP A 76 -1.60 25.79 7.70
CA ASP A 76 -3.04 25.62 7.97
C ASP A 76 -3.28 24.36 8.82
N TYR A 77 -2.76 24.39 10.06
CA TYR A 77 -2.87 23.26 10.99
C TYR A 77 -4.29 22.87 11.39
N PRO A 78 -5.27 23.79 11.49
CA PRO A 78 -6.67 23.40 11.68
C PRO A 78 -7.19 22.50 10.55
N LYS A 79 -6.88 22.83 9.29
CA LYS A 79 -7.25 22.01 8.14
C LYS A 79 -6.51 20.67 8.13
N ALA A 80 -5.21 20.66 8.44
CA ALA A 80 -4.43 19.43 8.55
C ALA A 80 -5.03 18.50 9.63
N ARG A 81 -5.36 19.03 10.81
CA ARG A 81 -6.02 18.27 11.90
C ARG A 81 -7.40 17.77 11.52
N GLY A 82 -8.15 18.48 10.68
CA GLY A 82 -9.45 18.04 10.17
C GLY A 82 -9.39 16.76 9.32
N LEU A 83 -8.21 16.36 8.85
CA LEU A 83 -7.98 15.12 8.10
C LEU A 83 -7.48 13.98 9.01
N LEU A 84 -7.18 14.29 10.27
CA LEU A 84 -6.76 13.30 11.25
C LEU A 84 -7.98 12.66 11.92
N SER A 85 -7.83 11.43 12.39
CA SER A 85 -8.85 10.79 13.22
C SER A 85 -9.00 11.51 14.57
N ALA A 86 -10.08 11.22 15.29
CA ALA A 86 -10.30 11.79 16.61
C ALA A 86 -9.12 11.53 17.57
N GLU A 87 -8.52 10.33 17.50
CA GLU A 87 -7.38 9.93 18.33
C GLU A 87 -6.10 10.71 17.99
N ALA A 88 -5.92 11.07 16.71
CA ALA A 88 -4.75 11.80 16.23
C ALA A 88 -4.94 13.33 16.26
N SER A 89 -6.18 13.81 16.35
CA SER A 89 -6.52 15.25 16.29
C SER A 89 -5.94 16.11 17.44
N GLY A 90 -5.52 15.47 18.54
CA GLY A 90 -4.88 16.11 19.69
C GLY A 90 -3.42 16.55 19.46
N ILE A 91 -2.86 16.30 18.27
CA ILE A 91 -1.51 16.71 17.92
C ILE A 91 -1.33 18.23 17.98
N SER A 92 -0.21 18.68 18.53
CA SER A 92 0.13 20.11 18.61
C SER A 92 0.56 20.67 17.26
N ASP A 93 0.31 21.96 17.04
CA ASP A 93 0.77 22.69 15.85
C ASP A 93 2.31 22.63 15.70
N ASP A 94 3.07 22.71 16.80
CA ASP A 94 4.54 22.57 16.80
C ASP A 94 5.00 21.21 16.25
N ARG A 95 4.23 20.15 16.50
CA ARG A 95 4.54 18.81 16.01
C ARG A 95 4.26 18.69 14.52
N LEU A 96 3.17 19.28 14.04
CA LEU A 96 2.87 19.35 12.61
C LEU A 96 3.94 20.16 11.87
N ALA A 97 4.34 21.30 12.43
CA ALA A 97 5.43 22.12 11.92
C ALA A 97 6.75 21.35 11.88
N PHE A 98 7.10 20.65 12.97
CA PHE A 98 8.30 19.82 13.06
C PHE A 98 8.31 18.70 12.01
N PHE A 99 7.18 17.98 11.87
CA PHE A 99 7.04 16.90 10.91
C PHE A 99 7.25 17.42 9.48
N HIS A 100 6.55 18.48 9.11
CA HIS A 100 6.68 19.07 7.78
C HIS A 100 8.11 19.59 7.53
N ALA A 101 8.69 20.33 8.48
CA ALA A 101 10.05 20.85 8.35
C ALA A 101 11.09 19.74 8.18
N ASN A 102 10.94 18.61 8.88
CA ASN A 102 11.84 17.46 8.72
C ASN A 102 11.63 16.74 7.40
N LEU A 103 10.38 16.66 6.93
CA LEU A 103 10.05 16.07 5.64
C LEU A 103 10.71 16.89 4.52
N THR A 104 10.48 18.20 4.47
CA THR A 104 11.08 19.07 3.44
C THR A 104 12.60 19.13 3.53
N ARG A 105 13.17 19.16 4.75
CA ARG A 105 14.63 19.27 4.93
C ARG A 105 15.39 18.06 4.40
N HIS A 106 14.85 16.86 4.58
CA HIS A 106 15.55 15.62 4.24
C HIS A 106 15.14 15.04 2.91
N GLU A 107 13.86 15.17 2.56
CA GLU A 107 13.31 14.54 1.37
C GLU A 107 13.04 15.55 0.23
N GLY A 108 13.03 16.85 0.53
CA GLY A 108 12.76 17.92 -0.42
C GLY A 108 11.28 18.27 -0.55
N ASP A 109 10.96 19.08 -1.57
CA ASP A 109 9.59 19.55 -1.79
C ASP A 109 8.68 18.42 -2.27
N ILE A 110 7.52 18.33 -1.64
CA ILE A 110 6.49 17.35 -1.97
C ILE A 110 5.73 17.87 -3.19
N ARG A 111 5.94 17.25 -4.36
CA ARG A 111 5.30 17.69 -5.60
C ARG A 111 3.99 16.97 -5.89
N GLU A 112 4.01 15.64 -5.76
CA GLU A 112 2.90 14.78 -6.13
C GLU A 112 2.97 13.44 -5.40
N VAL A 113 1.81 12.88 -5.07
CA VAL A 113 1.71 11.52 -4.56
C VAL A 113 1.30 10.60 -5.71
N ASP A 114 2.29 10.03 -6.40
CA ASP A 114 2.02 9.14 -7.52
C ASP A 114 1.55 7.75 -7.03
N ALA A 115 0.35 7.35 -7.44
CA ALA A 115 -0.09 5.96 -7.35
C ALA A 115 -0.30 5.35 -8.71
N SER A 116 0.69 5.44 -9.60
CA SER A 116 0.77 4.56 -10.74
C SER A 116 1.12 3.13 -10.30
N ILE A 117 0.75 2.14 -11.13
CA ILE A 117 1.11 0.74 -10.88
C ILE A 117 2.64 0.57 -10.78
N GLN A 118 3.40 1.34 -11.57
CA GLN A 118 4.87 1.33 -11.49
C GLN A 118 5.35 1.79 -10.13
N THR A 119 4.72 2.81 -9.56
CA THR A 119 5.09 3.33 -8.25
C THR A 119 4.70 2.36 -7.13
N VAL A 120 3.58 1.64 -7.26
CA VAL A 120 3.27 0.50 -6.37
C VAL A 120 4.34 -0.60 -6.46
N ILE A 121 4.77 -0.98 -7.66
CA ILE A 121 5.84 -1.97 -7.85
C ILE A 121 7.13 -1.49 -7.18
N ARG A 122 7.54 -0.23 -7.43
CA ARG A 122 8.71 0.37 -6.78
C ARG A 122 8.56 0.45 -5.26
N GLY A 123 7.36 0.70 -4.74
CA GLY A 123 7.06 0.65 -3.31
C GLY A 123 7.23 -0.75 -2.72
N ILE A 124 6.80 -1.80 -3.43
CA ILE A 124 7.03 -3.20 -3.04
C ILE A 124 8.52 -3.54 -3.05
N GLU A 125 9.25 -3.10 -4.07
CA GLU A 125 10.70 -3.27 -4.15
C GLU A 125 11.41 -2.55 -3.00
N ALA A 126 11.04 -1.30 -2.71
CA ALA A 126 11.57 -0.53 -1.59
C ALA A 126 11.29 -1.21 -0.24
N MET A 127 10.08 -1.74 -0.03
CA MET A 127 9.76 -2.54 1.17
C MET A 127 10.65 -3.77 1.28
N ARG A 128 10.92 -4.45 0.17
CA ARG A 128 11.80 -5.62 0.13
C ARG A 128 13.24 -5.24 0.46
N ASP A 129 13.72 -4.14 -0.10
CA ASP A 129 15.09 -3.65 0.12
C ASP A 129 15.29 -3.16 1.56
N LEU A 130 14.26 -2.56 2.16
CA LEU A 130 14.19 -2.21 3.58
C LEU A 130 13.91 -3.40 4.49
N GLN A 131 13.81 -4.62 3.94
CA GLN A 131 13.55 -5.87 4.67
C GLN A 131 12.29 -5.81 5.55
N VAL A 132 11.27 -5.07 5.12
CA VAL A 132 10.00 -4.99 5.84
C VAL A 132 9.32 -6.37 5.80
N PRO A 133 9.03 -6.98 6.96
CA PRO A 133 8.36 -8.28 7.01
C PRO A 133 6.98 -8.21 6.33
N ALA A 134 6.60 -9.24 5.58
CA ALA A 134 5.27 -9.32 4.96
C ALA A 134 4.11 -9.31 5.98
N ASN A 135 4.39 -9.67 7.25
CA ASN A 135 3.44 -9.72 8.35
C ASN A 135 3.63 -8.51 9.29
N THR A 136 3.60 -7.29 8.75
CA THR A 136 3.64 -6.08 9.58
C THR A 136 2.46 -6.07 10.56
N PRO A 137 2.67 -5.74 11.84
CA PRO A 137 1.65 -5.80 12.89
C PRO A 137 0.55 -4.73 12.77
N ALA A 138 0.56 -3.90 11.73
CA ALA A 138 -0.43 -2.85 11.51
C ALA A 138 -1.30 -3.20 10.28
N PRO A 139 -2.45 -3.88 10.47
CA PRO A 139 -3.37 -4.21 9.38
C PRO A 139 -4.00 -2.97 8.74
N ASP A 140 -3.87 -1.82 9.39
CA ASP A 140 -4.33 -0.49 9.02
C ASP A 140 -3.27 0.36 8.32
N ALA A 141 -2.00 -0.05 8.35
CA ALA A 141 -0.94 0.63 7.62
C ALA A 141 -1.07 0.37 6.12
N ARG A 142 -0.93 1.42 5.31
CA ARG A 142 -0.90 1.37 3.85
C ARG A 142 0.43 1.95 3.38
N PRO A 143 1.32 1.15 2.76
CA PRO A 143 2.53 1.68 2.17
C PRO A 143 2.13 2.54 0.96
N LEU A 144 2.54 3.80 0.98
CA LEU A 144 2.34 4.75 -0.07
C LEU A 144 3.70 5.29 -0.51
N PRO A 145 4.12 5.01 -1.75
CA PRO A 145 5.32 5.64 -2.29
C PRO A 145 5.04 7.13 -2.57
N LEU A 146 5.95 7.99 -2.13
CA LEU A 146 5.93 9.41 -2.39
C LEU A 146 7.06 9.75 -3.36
N ASP A 147 6.76 10.52 -4.41
CA ASP A 147 7.79 11.06 -5.29
C ASP A 147 8.22 12.43 -4.76
N LEU A 148 9.43 12.47 -4.22
CA LEU A 148 10.01 13.67 -3.65
C LEU A 148 11.14 14.12 -4.58
N MET A 149 10.96 15.31 -5.16
CA MET A 149 11.84 15.93 -6.15
C MET A 149 12.18 15.07 -7.40
N GLY A 150 11.29 14.19 -7.85
CA GLY A 150 11.28 13.64 -9.21
C GLY A 150 12.33 12.58 -9.52
N ASN A 151 13.03 12.02 -8.52
CA ASN A 151 13.97 10.90 -8.72
C ASN A 151 14.27 10.06 -7.47
N GLN A 152 13.81 10.45 -6.27
CA GLN A 152 13.96 9.62 -5.07
C GLN A 152 12.59 9.24 -4.53
N LEU A 153 12.27 7.95 -4.71
CA LEU A 153 11.04 7.37 -4.22
C LEU A 153 11.18 7.12 -2.73
N THR A 154 10.42 7.88 -1.95
CA THR A 154 10.42 7.79 -0.49
C THR A 154 9.22 6.97 -0.06
N LEU A 155 9.45 5.98 0.82
CA LEU A 155 8.38 5.11 1.27
C LEU A 155 7.71 5.72 2.51
N ALA A 156 6.44 6.08 2.37
CA ALA A 156 5.59 6.45 3.49
C ALA A 156 4.69 5.28 3.89
N TYR A 157 4.42 5.12 5.18
CA TYR A 157 3.30 4.33 5.68
C TYR A 157 2.23 5.27 6.19
N ILE A 158 1.05 5.13 5.64
CA ILE A 158 -0.12 5.90 6.04
C ILE A 158 -1.00 4.99 6.89
N PHE A 159 -1.27 5.38 8.12
CA PHE A 159 -2.16 4.66 9.03
C PHE A 159 -3.54 5.28 8.93
N VAL A 160 -4.53 4.46 8.64
CA VAL A 160 -5.90 4.94 8.38
C VAL A 160 -6.88 4.34 9.37
N ASN A 161 -7.81 5.17 9.81
CA ASN A 161 -8.88 4.75 10.69
C ASN A 161 -9.84 3.83 9.92
N GLN A 162 -9.86 2.54 10.26
CA GLN A 162 -10.67 1.54 9.53
C GLN A 162 -12.18 1.82 9.63
N ASP A 163 -12.64 2.34 10.76
CA ASP A 163 -14.06 2.67 10.97
C ASP A 163 -14.51 3.82 10.06
N ALA A 164 -13.63 4.81 9.86
CA ALA A 164 -13.85 5.88 8.89
C ALA A 164 -13.93 5.34 7.46
N VAL A 165 -13.00 4.43 7.09
CA VAL A 165 -12.99 3.80 5.75
C VAL A 165 -14.28 3.03 5.49
N ASN A 166 -14.76 2.28 6.48
CA ASN A 166 -16.05 1.57 6.41
C ASN A 166 -17.26 2.51 6.22
N SER A 167 -17.10 3.78 6.58
CA SER A 167 -18.11 4.84 6.48
C SER A 167 -17.92 5.75 5.26
N ASN A 168 -17.09 5.35 4.27
CA ASN A 168 -16.70 6.15 3.10
C ASN A 168 -15.97 7.48 3.43
N ALA A 169 -15.33 7.57 4.60
CA ALA A 169 -14.43 8.66 4.94
C ALA A 169 -12.98 8.14 5.01
N VAL A 170 -11.99 9.01 4.80
CA VAL A 170 -10.59 8.66 5.05
C VAL A 170 -10.04 9.64 6.06
N LEU A 171 -9.75 9.11 7.25
CA LEU A 171 -9.11 9.84 8.33
C LEU A 171 -7.77 9.18 8.62
N LEU A 172 -6.75 10.01 8.82
CA LEU A 172 -5.38 9.58 9.08
C LEU A 172 -5.19 9.40 10.59
N ASP A 173 -4.76 8.21 11.01
CA ASP A 173 -4.37 7.98 12.41
C ASP A 173 -2.91 8.40 12.66
N ASP A 174 -2.05 8.20 11.65
CA ASP A 174 -0.62 8.49 11.73
C ASP A 174 0.05 8.45 10.34
N ILE A 175 1.26 8.99 10.25
CA ILE A 175 2.11 8.91 9.06
C ILE A 175 3.54 8.58 9.50
N MET A 176 4.17 7.63 8.80
CA MET A 176 5.59 7.31 8.97
C MET A 176 6.32 7.48 7.65
N ILE A 177 7.49 8.08 7.65
CA ILE A 177 8.40 8.12 6.50
C ILE A 177 9.63 7.29 6.86
N LEU A 178 9.91 6.23 6.09
CA LEU A 178 11.12 5.43 6.26
C LEU A 178 12.26 6.02 5.43
N ARG A 179 13.43 6.13 6.06
CA ARG A 179 14.64 6.66 5.43
C ARG A 179 15.69 5.58 5.24
N ALA A 180 16.51 5.75 4.21
CA ALA A 180 17.60 4.83 3.89
C ALA A 180 18.69 4.78 4.98
N ASP A 181 18.78 5.78 5.85
CA ASP A 181 19.72 5.85 6.98
C ASP A 181 19.27 5.04 8.22
N GLY A 182 18.13 4.35 8.12
CA GLY A 182 17.56 3.56 9.21
C GLY A 182 16.83 4.41 10.26
N THR A 183 16.48 5.67 9.94
CA THR A 183 15.60 6.50 10.75
C THR A 183 14.16 6.50 10.21
N ALA A 184 13.21 6.82 11.08
CA ALA A 184 11.81 6.96 10.71
C ALA A 184 11.27 8.30 11.23
N LEU A 185 10.74 9.13 10.34
CA LEU A 185 10.02 10.32 10.72
C LEU A 185 8.55 9.96 10.94
N THR A 186 8.06 10.09 12.16
CA THR A 186 6.67 9.79 12.51
C THR A 186 5.90 11.06 12.77
N LEU A 187 4.61 11.09 12.41
CA LEU A 187 3.75 12.22 12.72
C LEU A 187 3.50 12.29 14.23
N ARG A 188 3.23 11.15 14.87
CA ARG A 188 3.05 11.04 16.33
C ARG A 188 4.16 10.23 16.98
N GLU A 189 4.43 10.50 18.25
CA GLU A 189 5.40 9.75 19.07
C GLU A 189 4.76 8.56 19.80
N ASP A 190 3.46 8.66 20.07
CA ASP A 190 2.66 7.68 20.79
C ASP A 190 1.74 6.87 19.86
N GLY A 191 1.84 7.10 18.55
CA GLY A 191 0.94 6.53 17.56
C GLY A 191 1.41 5.19 16.97
N PRO A 192 0.58 4.60 16.08
CA PRO A 192 0.92 3.34 15.42
C PRO A 192 2.16 3.46 14.51
N ALA A 193 2.49 4.65 14.00
CA ALA A 193 3.73 4.85 13.24
C ALA A 193 4.98 4.63 14.11
N ALA A 194 4.99 5.16 15.34
CA ALA A 194 6.11 4.97 16.27
C ALA A 194 6.27 3.49 16.66
N THR A 195 5.15 2.80 16.88
CA THR A 195 5.15 1.35 17.15
C THR A 195 5.72 0.57 15.97
N MET A 196 5.34 0.92 14.74
CA MET A 196 5.88 0.31 13.53
C MET A 196 7.37 0.59 13.35
N ALA A 197 7.81 1.83 13.56
CA ALA A 197 9.22 2.20 13.47
C ALA A 197 10.08 1.35 14.43
N ALA A 198 9.62 1.19 15.68
CA ALA A 198 10.28 0.34 16.65
C ALA A 198 10.32 -1.14 16.22
N TYR A 199 9.21 -1.66 15.69
CA TYR A 199 9.13 -3.03 15.15
C TYR A 199 10.12 -3.26 13.99
N LEU A 200 10.29 -2.25 13.13
CA LEU A 200 11.23 -2.28 12.01
C LEU A 200 12.67 -1.94 12.42
N ASN A 201 12.97 -1.78 13.72
CA ASN A 201 14.26 -1.34 14.25
C ASN A 201 14.76 0.00 13.66
N HIS A 202 13.85 0.88 13.27
CA HIS A 202 14.16 2.24 12.82
C HIS A 202 14.17 3.20 14.00
N ARG A 203 15.15 4.11 14.03
CA ARG A 203 15.24 5.13 15.10
C ARG A 203 14.24 6.25 14.82
N PRO A 204 13.31 6.57 15.76
CA PRO A 204 12.36 7.65 15.56
C PRO A 204 13.08 9.00 15.53
N VAL A 205 12.65 9.88 14.63
CA VAL A 205 13.07 11.29 14.58
C VAL A 205 12.14 12.09 15.48
N THR A 206 12.69 12.64 16.56
CA THR A 206 11.96 13.42 17.58
C THR A 206 12.35 14.91 17.53
N PRO A 207 11.51 15.82 18.06
CA PRO A 207 11.73 17.26 18.12
C PRO A 207 12.95 17.66 18.93
#